data_AF-A0A942D1X3-F1
#
_entry.id   AF-A0A942D1X3-F1
#
_cell.length_a   1.000
_cell.length_b   1.000
_cell.length_c   1.000
_cell.angle_alpha   90.00
_cell.angle_beta   90.00
_cell.angle_gamma   90.00
#
_symmetry.space_group_name_H-M   'P 1'
#
loop_
_entity.id
_entity.type
_entity.pdbx_description
1 polymer ?
#
loop_
_entity_poly.entity_id
_entity_poly.type
_entity_poly.pdbx_seq_one_letter_code
_entity_poly.pdbx_strand_id
1 'polypeptide(L)'
;MRVRAAEAGDAAAVAVAVEALLEELGGRRPQRPQLEAEVAALIAGDAAGELLVAEEEEGGIVGVLAASWQRAIHVPGRYATIQDLWVDRRWRGRGIGAALVGALADRARAQGAARIEVGLPREDFAALERTEAFYRGAGFEHLGPRMRLLFAPNDDRGCPLSGIAGQRTTTSAGGTASPAEVAR
;
A
#
# COMPACT_ATOMS: atom_id res chain seq x y z
N MET A 1 -15.71 10.83 -16.78
CA MET A 1 -14.72 10.22 -15.85
C MET A 1 -13.97 9.11 -16.55
N ARG A 2 -12.65 9.21 -16.63
CA ARG A 2 -11.78 8.24 -17.30
C ARG A 2 -10.65 7.80 -16.35
N VAL A 3 -10.42 6.49 -16.25
CA VAL A 3 -9.22 5.96 -15.58
C VAL A 3 -8.16 5.67 -16.63
N ARG A 4 -6.93 6.14 -16.41
CA ARG A 4 -5.79 5.92 -17.30
C ARG A 4 -4.48 5.83 -16.52
N ALA A 5 -3.42 5.39 -17.19
CA ALA A 5 -2.07 5.53 -16.66
C ALA A 5 -1.71 7.02 -16.54
N ALA A 6 -0.96 7.35 -15.49
CA ALA A 6 -0.38 8.68 -15.34
C ALA A 6 0.69 8.91 -16.40
N GLU A 7 0.80 10.14 -16.86
CA GLU A 7 1.82 10.62 -17.78
C GLU A 7 2.63 11.76 -17.14
N ALA A 8 3.76 12.13 -17.74
CA ALA A 8 4.70 13.09 -17.14
C ALA A 8 4.05 14.43 -16.77
N GLY A 9 3.02 14.86 -17.52
CA GLY A 9 2.25 16.07 -17.23
C GLY A 9 1.41 16.02 -15.95
N ASP A 10 1.08 14.82 -15.45
CA ASP A 10 0.26 14.64 -14.25
C ASP A 10 1.05 14.83 -12.95
N ALA A 11 2.39 14.90 -13.03
CA ALA A 11 3.27 14.75 -11.86
C ALA A 11 2.91 15.71 -10.70
N ALA A 12 2.68 16.99 -11.02
CA ALA A 12 2.29 17.99 -10.03
C ALA A 12 0.90 17.72 -9.43
N ALA A 13 -0.08 17.32 -10.25
CA ALA A 13 -1.43 17.04 -9.79
C ALA A 13 -1.48 15.79 -8.90
N VAL A 14 -0.74 14.75 -9.26
CA VAL A 14 -0.58 13.53 -8.45
C VAL A 14 0.11 13.85 -7.13
N ALA A 15 1.18 14.66 -7.13
CA ALA A 15 1.85 15.06 -5.90
C ALA A 15 0.91 15.81 -4.94
N VAL A 16 0.06 16.70 -5.46
CA VAL A 16 -0.98 17.39 -4.65
C VAL A 16 -2.01 16.39 -4.09
N ALA A 17 -2.45 15.42 -4.89
CA ALA A 17 -3.38 14.38 -4.45
C ALA A 17 -2.78 13.50 -3.33
N VAL A 18 -1.52 13.07 -3.48
CA VAL A 18 -0.81 12.28 -2.47
C VAL A 18 -0.54 13.10 -1.21
N GLU A 19 -0.22 14.38 -1.32
CA GLU A 19 -0.09 15.26 -0.16
C GLU A 19 -1.41 15.37 0.62
N ALA A 20 -2.53 15.53 -0.08
CA ALA A 20 -3.86 15.53 0.55
C ALA A 20 -4.18 14.18 1.21
N LEU A 21 -3.81 13.06 0.59
CA LEU A 21 -3.92 11.73 1.20
C LEU A 21 -3.13 11.66 2.51
N LEU A 22 -1.87 12.06 2.50
CA LEU A 22 -0.99 12.01 3.68
C LEU A 22 -1.44 12.98 4.78
N GLU A 23 -2.07 14.09 4.41
CA GLU A 23 -2.73 14.98 5.38
C GLU A 23 -3.91 14.29 6.06
N GLU A 24 -4.75 13.57 5.30
CA GLU A 24 -5.88 12.82 5.85
C GLU A 24 -5.43 11.66 6.76
N LEU A 25 -4.42 10.90 6.35
CA LEU A 25 -3.90 9.76 7.11
C LEU A 25 -3.12 10.17 8.36
N GLY A 26 -2.66 11.42 8.41
CA GLY A 26 -1.80 11.93 9.47
C GLY A 26 -0.36 11.38 9.46
N GLY A 27 0.54 12.06 10.16
CA GLY A 27 1.94 11.67 10.31
C GLY A 27 2.94 12.54 9.53
N ARG A 28 4.14 12.00 9.30
CA ARG A 28 5.23 12.72 8.60
C ARG A 28 4.91 12.81 7.11
N ARG A 29 5.03 14.01 6.56
CA ARG A 29 4.85 14.28 5.12
C ARG A 29 6.18 14.70 4.49
N PRO A 30 6.60 14.10 3.37
CA PRO A 30 7.65 14.65 2.53
C PRO A 30 7.27 16.03 1.99
N GLN A 31 8.26 16.80 1.55
CA GLN A 31 8.01 18.06 0.86
C GLN A 31 7.51 17.78 -0.56
N ARG A 32 6.66 18.67 -1.12
CA ARG A 32 6.07 18.50 -2.45
C ARG A 32 7.09 18.20 -3.57
N PRO A 33 8.27 18.84 -3.66
CA PRO A 33 9.27 18.48 -4.67
C PRO A 33 9.78 17.04 -4.56
N GLN A 34 9.80 16.46 -3.36
CA GLN A 34 10.17 15.07 -3.15
C GLN A 34 9.07 14.14 -3.67
N LEU A 35 7.80 14.48 -3.44
CA LEU A 35 6.67 13.74 -4.00
C LEU A 35 6.66 13.78 -5.53
N GLU A 36 6.87 14.96 -6.13
CA GLU A 36 6.94 15.11 -7.59
C GLU A 36 8.08 14.28 -8.20
N ALA A 37 9.25 14.22 -7.54
CA ALA A 37 10.36 13.39 -7.98
C ALA A 37 10.02 11.88 -7.95
N GLU A 38 9.36 11.41 -6.89
CA GLU A 38 8.91 10.00 -6.81
C GLU A 38 7.84 9.68 -7.85
N VAL A 39 6.90 10.60 -8.10
CA VAL A 39 5.91 10.44 -9.16
C VAL A 39 6.57 10.35 -10.54
N ALA A 40 7.53 11.25 -10.83
CA ALA A 40 8.29 11.20 -12.08
C ALA A 40 9.07 9.89 -12.22
N ALA A 41 9.67 9.39 -11.13
CA ALA A 41 10.37 8.11 -11.12
C ALA A 41 9.43 6.92 -11.37
N LEU A 42 8.22 6.92 -10.80
CA LEU A 42 7.20 5.91 -11.07
C LEU A 42 6.71 5.93 -12.52
N ILE A 43 6.54 7.11 -13.11
CA ILE A 43 6.12 7.26 -14.51
C ILE A 43 7.22 6.84 -15.48
N ALA A 44 8.47 7.21 -15.18
CA ALA A 44 9.63 6.89 -16.03
C ALA A 44 10.14 5.46 -15.86
N GLY A 45 9.87 4.83 -14.70
CA GLY A 45 10.36 3.50 -14.33
C GLY A 45 9.60 2.39 -15.04
N ASP A 46 10.29 1.68 -15.94
CA ASP A 46 9.75 0.58 -16.75
C ASP A 46 9.51 -0.70 -15.93
N ALA A 47 8.45 -0.72 -15.11
CA ALA A 47 7.85 -1.89 -14.42
C ALA A 47 8.11 -2.10 -12.92
N ALA A 48 8.49 -1.08 -12.15
CA ALA A 48 8.51 -1.18 -10.67
C ALA A 48 7.09 -1.12 -10.04
N GLY A 49 6.11 -0.59 -10.77
CA GLY A 49 4.76 -0.40 -10.28
C GLY A 49 3.78 0.06 -11.36
N GLU A 50 2.64 0.57 -10.90
CA GLU A 50 1.59 1.21 -11.68
C GLU A 50 1.20 2.52 -11.00
N LEU A 51 1.03 3.57 -11.79
CA LEU A 51 0.42 4.81 -11.35
C LEU A 51 -0.77 5.11 -12.26
N LEU A 52 -1.96 5.07 -11.67
CA LEU A 52 -3.23 5.31 -12.35
C LEU A 52 -3.84 6.60 -11.82
N VAL A 53 -4.47 7.35 -12.73
CA VAL A 53 -5.24 8.55 -12.40
C VAL A 53 -6.68 8.39 -12.86
N ALA A 54 -7.59 8.98 -12.10
CA ALA A 54 -8.97 9.21 -12.50
C ALA A 54 -9.11 10.69 -12.89
N GLU A 55 -9.43 10.92 -14.14
CA GLU A 55 -9.59 12.23 -14.76
C GLU A 55 -11.07 12.52 -14.99
N GLU A 56 -11.51 13.70 -14.58
CA GLU A 56 -12.84 14.21 -14.85
C GLU A 56 -12.93 14.83 -16.27
N GLU A 57 -14.10 15.30 -16.69
CA GLU A 57 -14.29 15.70 -18.11
C GLU A 57 -13.53 16.96 -18.48
N GLU A 58 -13.30 17.86 -17.52
CA GLU A 58 -12.55 19.10 -17.71
C GLU A 58 -11.02 18.90 -17.61
N GLY A 59 -10.56 17.66 -17.47
CA GLY A 59 -9.14 17.30 -17.41
C GLY A 59 -8.52 17.30 -16.00
N GLY A 60 -9.32 17.62 -14.97
CA GLY A 60 -8.88 17.58 -13.58
C GLY A 60 -8.62 16.17 -13.07
N ILE A 61 -7.47 15.96 -12.42
CA ILE A 61 -7.17 14.72 -11.69
C ILE A 61 -7.94 14.72 -10.36
N VAL A 62 -8.84 13.76 -10.20
CA VAL A 62 -9.75 13.65 -9.05
C VAL A 62 -9.58 12.34 -8.28
N GLY A 63 -8.69 11.47 -8.74
CA GLY A 63 -8.27 10.28 -8.00
C GLY A 63 -6.93 9.76 -8.49
N VAL A 64 -6.20 9.10 -7.60
CA VAL A 64 -4.88 8.52 -7.82
C VAL A 64 -4.83 7.14 -7.19
N LEU A 65 -4.20 6.20 -7.87
CA LEU A 65 -3.78 4.91 -7.33
C LEU A 65 -2.33 4.64 -7.71
N ALA A 66 -1.47 4.45 -6.71
CA ALA A 66 -0.10 3.95 -6.90
C ALA A 66 0.02 2.54 -6.31
N ALA A 67 0.65 1.63 -7.07
CA ALA A 67 0.94 0.27 -6.62
C ALA A 67 2.31 -0.19 -7.08
N SER A 68 2.91 -1.12 -6.35
CA SER A 68 4.17 -1.76 -6.73
C SER A 68 3.98 -3.23 -7.08
N TRP A 69 4.84 -3.74 -7.95
CA TRP A 69 4.86 -5.16 -8.32
C TRP A 69 5.83 -5.94 -7.44
N GLN A 70 5.36 -7.05 -6.89
CA GLN A 70 6.09 -7.85 -5.91
C GLN A 70 6.24 -9.32 -6.36
N ARG A 71 7.25 -9.99 -5.83
CA ARG A 71 7.42 -11.45 -5.88
C ARG A 71 7.81 -11.94 -4.49
N ALA A 72 7.24 -13.06 -4.06
CA ALA A 72 7.61 -13.73 -2.83
C ALA A 72 7.69 -15.23 -3.07
N ILE A 73 8.63 -15.91 -2.41
CA ILE A 73 8.84 -17.36 -2.59
C ILE A 73 7.56 -18.16 -2.28
N HIS A 74 6.78 -17.73 -1.28
CA HIS A 74 5.54 -18.39 -0.87
C HIS A 74 4.31 -17.97 -1.70
N VAL A 75 4.47 -17.09 -2.69
CA VAL A 75 3.40 -16.63 -3.57
C VAL A 75 3.84 -16.91 -5.01
N PRO A 76 3.36 -18.02 -5.61
CA PRO A 76 3.67 -18.32 -7.01
C PRO A 76 3.28 -17.13 -7.91
N GLY A 77 4.23 -16.64 -8.72
CA GLY A 77 4.00 -15.55 -9.66
C GLY A 77 4.29 -14.16 -9.11
N ARG A 78 3.58 -13.15 -9.64
CA ARG A 78 3.63 -11.76 -9.14
C ARG A 78 2.42 -11.49 -8.25
N TYR A 79 2.51 -10.46 -7.43
CA TYR A 79 1.35 -9.80 -6.83
C TYR A 79 1.56 -8.29 -6.80
N ALA A 80 0.50 -7.52 -6.61
CA ALA A 80 0.58 -6.07 -6.47
C ALA A 80 0.37 -5.65 -5.01
N THR A 81 0.99 -4.55 -4.59
CA THR A 81 0.66 -3.90 -3.32
C THR A 81 0.27 -2.45 -3.58
N ILE A 82 -0.95 -2.06 -3.23
CA ILE A 82 -1.42 -0.67 -3.28
C ILE A 82 -0.67 0.11 -2.19
N GLN A 83 0.03 1.16 -2.62
CA GLN A 83 0.79 2.06 -1.76
C GLN A 83 -0.06 3.28 -1.41
N ASP A 84 -0.72 3.86 -2.42
CA ASP A 84 -1.54 5.05 -2.29
C ASP A 84 -2.85 4.85 -3.06
N LEU A 85 -3.98 5.15 -2.43
CA LEU A 85 -5.28 5.28 -3.09
C LEU A 85 -5.99 6.48 -2.50
N TRP A 86 -6.28 7.46 -3.36
CA TRP A 86 -6.97 8.67 -2.95
C TRP A 86 -7.99 9.10 -4.00
N VAL A 87 -9.10 9.66 -3.52
CA VAL A 87 -10.13 10.29 -4.34
C VAL A 87 -10.48 11.61 -3.66
N ASP A 88 -10.57 12.67 -4.45
CA ASP A 88 -10.99 14.00 -3.99
C ASP A 88 -12.34 13.88 -3.27
N ARG A 89 -12.45 14.52 -2.11
CA ARG A 89 -13.63 14.43 -1.23
C ARG A 89 -14.94 14.76 -1.96
N ARG A 90 -14.92 15.71 -2.90
CA ARG A 90 -16.08 16.15 -3.70
C ARG A 90 -16.58 15.06 -4.66
N TRP A 91 -15.70 14.09 -4.97
CA TRP A 91 -15.91 13.02 -5.93
C TRP A 91 -16.07 11.63 -5.29
N ARG A 92 -15.93 11.52 -3.97
CA ARG A 92 -16.16 10.26 -3.23
C ARG A 92 -17.62 9.80 -3.33
N GLY A 93 -17.84 8.49 -3.19
CA GLY A 93 -19.17 7.88 -3.29
C GLY A 93 -19.68 7.71 -4.72
N ARG A 94 -18.88 8.04 -5.74
CA ARG A 94 -19.22 7.94 -7.17
C ARG A 94 -18.56 6.75 -7.89
N GLY A 95 -18.07 5.76 -7.13
CA GLY A 95 -17.42 4.57 -7.69
C GLY A 95 -15.98 4.76 -8.21
N ILE A 96 -15.39 5.96 -8.12
CA ILE A 96 -14.04 6.25 -8.67
C ILE A 96 -12.95 5.36 -8.04
N GLY A 97 -12.95 5.19 -6.71
CA GLY A 97 -11.99 4.31 -6.05
C GLY A 97 -12.11 2.86 -6.53
N ALA A 98 -13.33 2.37 -6.73
CA ALA A 98 -13.57 1.04 -7.28
C ALA A 98 -13.11 0.93 -8.74
N ALA A 99 -13.30 1.98 -9.55
CA ALA A 99 -12.81 2.03 -10.92
C ALA A 99 -11.26 1.99 -11.01
N LEU A 100 -10.57 2.73 -10.12
CA LEU A 100 -9.11 2.68 -10.01
C LEU A 100 -8.62 1.29 -9.60
N VAL A 101 -9.21 0.68 -8.58
CA VAL A 101 -8.86 -0.68 -8.12
C VAL A 101 -9.16 -1.72 -9.20
N GLY A 102 -10.28 -1.59 -9.92
CA GLY A 102 -10.64 -2.45 -11.04
C GLY A 102 -9.60 -2.38 -12.17
N ALA A 103 -9.20 -1.17 -12.57
CA ALA A 103 -8.17 -0.98 -13.57
C ALA A 103 -6.80 -1.57 -13.15
N LEU A 104 -6.43 -1.45 -11.87
CA LEU A 104 -5.25 -2.14 -11.35
C LEU A 104 -5.43 -3.67 -11.42
N ALA A 105 -6.60 -4.19 -11.05
CA ALA A 105 -6.88 -5.63 -11.05
C ALA A 105 -6.79 -6.24 -12.45
N ASP A 106 -7.29 -5.54 -13.47
CA ASP A 106 -7.19 -5.99 -14.87
C ASP A 106 -5.74 -6.03 -15.34
N ARG A 107 -4.95 -5.00 -15.01
CA ARG A 107 -3.50 -4.96 -15.30
C ARG A 107 -2.74 -6.06 -14.56
N ALA A 108 -3.04 -6.25 -13.27
CA ALA A 108 -2.43 -7.28 -12.44
C ALA A 108 -2.70 -8.68 -13.02
N ARG A 109 -3.95 -8.98 -13.37
CA ARG A 109 -4.31 -10.26 -14.01
C ARG A 109 -3.63 -10.46 -15.35
N ALA A 110 -3.55 -9.43 -16.19
CA ALA A 110 -2.84 -9.48 -17.47
C ALA A 110 -1.33 -9.79 -17.30
N GLN A 111 -0.74 -9.41 -16.17
CA GLN A 111 0.64 -9.74 -15.81
C GLN A 111 0.79 -11.07 -15.06
N GLY A 112 -0.27 -11.87 -14.96
CA GLY A 112 -0.27 -13.15 -14.24
C GLY A 112 -0.14 -13.00 -12.73
N ALA A 113 -0.54 -11.85 -12.17
CA ALA A 113 -0.54 -11.66 -10.73
C ALA A 113 -1.67 -12.45 -10.06
N ALA A 114 -1.36 -13.12 -8.96
CA ALA A 114 -2.33 -13.96 -8.25
C ALA A 114 -3.20 -13.17 -7.26
N ARG A 115 -2.73 -12.01 -6.78
CA ARG A 115 -3.45 -11.17 -5.81
C ARG A 115 -3.02 -9.71 -5.84
N ILE A 116 -3.82 -8.87 -5.18
CA ILE A 116 -3.50 -7.49 -4.81
C ILE A 116 -3.61 -7.39 -3.29
N GLU A 117 -2.63 -6.73 -2.68
CA GLU A 117 -2.59 -6.44 -1.26
C GLU A 117 -2.71 -4.94 -1.00
N VAL A 118 -3.22 -4.58 0.16
CA VAL A 118 -3.24 -3.20 0.64
C VAL A 118 -3.10 -3.20 2.15
N GLY A 119 -2.34 -2.25 2.68
CA GLY A 119 -2.32 -1.98 4.11
C GLY A 119 -3.33 -0.90 4.45
N LEU A 120 -4.18 -1.14 5.44
CA LEU A 120 -5.12 -0.14 5.92
C LEU A 120 -4.39 0.99 6.68
N PRO A 121 -5.07 2.15 6.86
CA PRO A 121 -4.62 3.20 7.77
C PRO A 121 -4.43 2.72 9.22
N ARG A 122 -3.90 3.60 10.06
CA ARG A 122 -3.75 3.33 11.51
C ARG A 122 -5.12 3.16 12.19
N GLU A 123 -5.12 2.46 13.31
CA GLU A 123 -6.33 2.17 14.11
C GLU A 123 -7.08 3.42 14.58
N ASP A 124 -6.38 4.54 14.75
CA ASP A 124 -6.93 5.84 15.15
C ASP A 124 -7.47 6.69 13.98
N PHE A 125 -7.40 6.18 12.75
CA PHE A 125 -7.92 6.89 11.58
C PHE A 125 -9.46 6.94 11.60
N ALA A 126 -10.01 8.16 11.63
CA ALA A 126 -11.45 8.38 11.81
C ALA A 126 -12.35 7.69 10.78
N ALA A 127 -11.86 7.43 9.57
CA ALA A 127 -12.62 6.76 8.51
C ALA A 127 -12.18 5.30 8.27
N LEU A 128 -11.55 4.65 9.26
CA LEU A 128 -11.05 3.28 9.13
C LEU A 128 -12.15 2.28 8.78
N GLU A 129 -13.26 2.26 9.51
CA GLU A 129 -14.38 1.34 9.25
C GLU A 129 -14.93 1.48 7.82
N ARG A 130 -15.07 2.72 7.33
CA ARG A 130 -15.51 2.99 5.96
C ARG A 130 -14.48 2.53 4.92
N THR A 131 -13.19 2.67 5.25
CA THR A 131 -12.08 2.22 4.39
C THR A 131 -12.06 0.70 4.30
N GLU A 132 -12.23 0.02 5.43
CA GLU A 132 -12.34 -1.44 5.48
C GLU A 132 -13.56 -1.95 4.71
N ALA A 133 -14.73 -1.32 4.91
CA ALA A 133 -15.95 -1.68 4.18
C ALA A 133 -15.80 -1.51 2.66
N PHE A 134 -15.10 -0.47 2.20
CA PHE A 134 -14.77 -0.29 0.78
C PHE A 134 -13.95 -1.46 0.23
N TYR A 135 -12.84 -1.82 0.90
CA TYR A 135 -11.97 -2.90 0.43
C TYR A 135 -12.67 -4.27 0.52
N ARG A 136 -13.41 -4.56 1.59
CA ARG A 136 -14.22 -5.79 1.68
C ARG A 136 -15.28 -5.87 0.58
N GLY A 137 -15.95 -4.76 0.30
CA GLY A 137 -16.89 -4.67 -0.83
C GLY A 137 -16.25 -4.87 -2.20
N ALA A 138 -14.95 -4.57 -2.33
CA ALA A 138 -14.14 -4.87 -3.51
C ALA A 138 -13.53 -6.30 -3.51
N GLY A 139 -13.88 -7.14 -2.53
CA GLY A 139 -13.43 -8.54 -2.43
C GLY A 139 -12.09 -8.74 -1.71
N PHE A 140 -11.57 -7.74 -0.99
CA PHE A 140 -10.38 -7.90 -0.17
C PHE A 140 -10.70 -8.57 1.18
N GLU A 141 -9.73 -9.33 1.67
CA GLU A 141 -9.79 -10.02 2.96
C GLU A 141 -8.60 -9.61 3.86
N HIS A 142 -8.70 -9.91 5.15
CA HIS A 142 -7.61 -9.61 6.09
C HIS A 142 -6.44 -10.57 5.88
N LEU A 143 -5.24 -10.02 5.64
CA LEU A 143 -4.00 -10.79 5.52
C LEU A 143 -3.16 -10.79 6.81
N GLY A 144 -3.46 -9.90 7.76
CA GLY A 144 -2.74 -9.74 9.03
C GLY A 144 -2.29 -8.29 9.28
N PRO A 145 -1.62 -8.03 10.42
CA PRO A 145 -1.15 -6.69 10.77
C PRO A 145 0.09 -6.29 9.95
N ARG A 146 0.23 -4.98 9.69
CA ARG A 146 1.41 -4.39 9.01
C ARG A 146 2.31 -3.67 10.02
N MET A 147 3.59 -4.03 10.04
CA MET A 147 4.61 -3.44 10.91
C MET A 147 5.65 -2.67 10.09
N ARG A 148 6.34 -1.69 10.71
CA ARG A 148 7.48 -1.00 10.11
C ARG A 148 8.61 -0.84 11.12
N LEU A 149 9.85 -0.97 10.65
CA LEU A 149 11.06 -0.58 11.37
C LEU A 149 11.62 0.66 10.68
N LEU A 150 11.84 1.75 11.44
CA LEU A 150 12.35 3.00 10.90
C LEU A 150 13.86 3.07 11.11
N PHE A 151 14.57 3.46 10.06
CA PHE A 151 16.00 3.76 10.11
C PHE A 151 16.19 5.28 10.15
N ALA A 152 17.08 5.76 11.04
CA ALA A 152 17.47 7.17 11.00
C ALA A 152 18.41 7.39 9.79
N PRO A 153 18.35 8.57 9.14
CA PRO A 153 19.36 8.93 8.15
C PRO A 153 20.75 8.90 8.81
N ASN A 154 21.73 8.23 8.18
CA ASN A 154 23.10 8.05 8.69
C ASN A 154 23.19 7.35 10.06
N ASP A 155 22.35 6.34 10.30
CA ASP A 155 22.44 5.52 11.52
C ASP A 155 23.63 4.54 11.45
N ASP A 156 24.80 4.96 11.93
CA ASP A 156 26.00 4.11 12.02
C ASP A 156 25.94 3.09 13.17
N ARG A 157 24.85 3.09 13.94
CA ARG A 157 24.61 2.02 14.93
C ARG A 157 24.30 0.77 14.12
N GLY A 158 25.20 -0.21 14.17
CA GLY A 158 25.08 -1.48 13.46
C GLY A 158 23.71 -2.16 13.65
N CYS A 159 23.44 -3.22 12.87
CA CYS A 159 22.11 -3.82 12.70
C CYS A 159 21.17 -3.69 13.93
N PRO A 160 19.99 -3.04 13.80
CA PRO A 160 19.10 -2.78 14.93
C PRO A 160 18.54 -4.05 15.59
N LEU A 161 18.73 -5.21 14.96
CA LEU A 161 18.30 -6.52 15.46
C LEU A 161 19.43 -7.29 16.19
N SER A 162 20.63 -6.72 16.30
CA SER A 162 21.80 -7.39 16.90
C SER A 162 21.59 -7.84 18.34
N GLY A 163 20.68 -7.21 19.08
CA GLY A 163 20.33 -7.56 20.47
C GLY A 163 19.32 -8.70 20.64
N ILE A 164 18.68 -9.18 19.56
CA ILE A 164 17.64 -10.23 19.63
C ILE A 164 18.26 -11.63 19.81
N ALA A 165 19.53 -11.82 19.42
CA ALA A 165 20.22 -13.11 19.48
C ALA A 165 20.56 -13.62 20.91
N GLY A 166 20.21 -12.89 21.98
CA GLY A 166 20.66 -13.16 23.35
C GLY A 166 19.63 -13.74 24.32
N GLN A 167 18.34 -13.80 23.99
CA GLN A 167 17.32 -14.31 24.91
C GLN A 167 17.16 -15.82 24.74
N ARG A 168 18.09 -16.59 25.34
CA ARG A 168 17.86 -18.02 25.61
C ARG A 168 16.66 -18.13 26.54
N THR A 169 15.61 -18.81 26.08
CA THR A 169 14.56 -19.34 26.93
C THR A 169 15.18 -20.06 28.11
N THR A 170 15.05 -19.52 29.32
CA THR A 170 15.17 -20.31 30.53
C THR A 170 13.98 -21.25 30.55
N THR A 171 14.11 -22.40 29.89
CA THR A 171 13.25 -23.54 30.14
C THR A 171 13.53 -23.96 31.58
N SER A 172 12.69 -23.53 32.53
CA SER A 172 12.63 -24.18 33.82
C SER A 172 12.13 -25.60 33.57
N ALA A 173 13.03 -26.56 33.71
CA ALA A 173 12.69 -27.97 33.79
C ALA A 173 11.69 -28.19 34.94
N GLY A 174 10.54 -28.77 34.62
CA GLY A 174 9.56 -29.19 35.61
C GLY A 174 8.17 -29.39 35.01
N GLY A 175 7.91 -30.58 34.46
CA GLY A 175 6.57 -30.97 34.04
C GLY A 175 6.57 -32.05 32.98
N THR A 176 6.22 -33.25 33.39
CA THR A 176 6.09 -34.49 32.63
C THR A 176 5.31 -34.35 31.32
N ALA A 177 5.85 -34.93 30.25
CA ALA A 177 5.20 -35.07 28.95
C ALA A 177 3.94 -35.96 29.01
N SER A 178 2.90 -35.54 28.30
CA SER A 178 1.80 -36.40 27.81
C SER A 178 1.58 -36.07 26.32
N PRO A 179 1.56 -37.05 25.40
CA PRO A 179 1.46 -36.78 23.97
C PRO A 179 -0.01 -36.81 23.51
N ALA A 180 -0.57 -35.63 23.20
CA ALA A 180 -1.75 -35.53 22.35
C ALA A 180 -1.80 -34.16 21.65
N GLU A 181 -2.09 -34.20 20.35
CA GLU A 181 -2.69 -33.13 19.54
C GLU A 181 -1.81 -31.99 19.00
N VAL A 182 -1.29 -32.21 17.78
CA VAL A 182 -1.28 -31.15 16.76
C VAL A 182 -1.87 -31.74 15.47
N ALA A 183 -3.18 -31.53 15.30
CA ALA A 183 -3.86 -31.57 14.02
C ALA A 183 -4.87 -30.42 14.00
N ARG A 184 -4.48 -29.32 13.35
CA ARG A 184 -5.29 -28.41 12.51
C ARG A 184 -4.45 -27.21 12.09
#